data_AF-A0A316TW53-F1
#
_entry.id   AF-A0A316TW53-F1
#
_cell.length_a   1.000
_cell.length_b   1.000
_cell.length_c   1.000
_cell.angle_alpha   90.00
_cell.angle_beta   90.00
_cell.angle_gamma   90.00
#
_symmetry.space_group_name_H-M   'P 1'
#
loop_
_entity.id
_entity.type
_entity.pdbx_description
1 polymer ?
#
loop_
_entity_poly.entity_id
_entity_poly.type
_entity_poly.pdbx_seq_one_letter_code
_entity_poly.pdbx_strand_id
1 'polypeptide(L)'
;MFVSTATVTAQQSDYQIQQEFRSEYNTLSERIENAATPDELIELSLDIDEFEANYSEYASIIDAALYPETMNDRISSLRSRYSVNLDNLRALQESDQRIRELMGQVDEFRNQLATMDEEVADLKEQIDRASANERQQAALIRQYRQNIEQRDEFVSDFLQDLLQRYETMDSATQTDVASAAEQMDSNPVDVLKNIISEYTQNADQDSELSAPDFVRMRAQHGYFLNVWDTIGERLASTFSPDNPVEARQEVTDMLSAWQASIDNKLWNALSTEFNQNGIELSPFTSPESFNSSLNSYVDEAMNISMESSSEENYEIYRNFSSYWNNTVKGQWGELLINGNILSAEDMAAIDVKLNTWGENAVPSSNLMFILFLVSLAVIIGLIVLLVTKKG
;
A
#
# COMPACT_ATOMS: atom_id res chain seq x y z
N MET A 1 54.31 52.82 -54.24
CA MET A 1 53.31 52.25 -55.15
C MET A 1 52.60 51.13 -54.41
N PHE A 2 51.30 51.28 -54.16
CA PHE A 2 50.47 50.27 -53.51
C PHE A 2 50.06 49.23 -54.55
N VAL A 3 50.30 47.95 -54.25
CA VAL A 3 49.78 46.82 -55.02
C VAL A 3 48.44 46.44 -54.40
N SER A 4 47.36 46.75 -55.12
CA SER A 4 46.01 46.32 -54.75
C SER A 4 45.87 44.81 -54.99
N THR A 5 45.72 44.05 -53.90
CA THR A 5 45.27 42.67 -53.94
C THR A 5 43.80 42.64 -54.35
N ALA A 6 43.52 42.20 -55.57
CA ALA A 6 42.17 41.86 -56.00
C ALA A 6 41.81 40.51 -55.35
N THR A 7 40.90 40.54 -54.38
CA THR A 7 40.15 39.37 -53.94
C THR A 7 39.21 38.96 -55.07
N VAL A 8 39.46 37.79 -55.66
CA VAL A 8 38.55 37.15 -56.60
C VAL A 8 37.48 36.45 -55.78
N THR A 9 36.30 37.05 -55.67
CA THR A 9 35.08 36.33 -55.28
C THR A 9 34.65 35.46 -56.45
N ALA A 10 34.72 34.14 -56.29
CA ALA A 10 34.16 33.21 -57.26
C ALA A 10 32.63 33.38 -57.25
N GLN A 11 32.07 33.77 -58.39
CA GLN A 11 30.62 33.83 -58.57
C GLN A 11 30.09 32.40 -58.71
N GLN A 12 29.51 31.85 -57.64
CA GLN A 12 28.78 30.58 -57.72
C GLN A 12 27.58 30.72 -58.67
N SER A 13 27.27 29.66 -59.40
CA SER A 13 26.10 29.62 -60.29
C SER A 13 24.82 29.43 -59.48
N ASP A 14 23.73 30.07 -59.88
CA ASP A 14 22.39 29.90 -59.29
C ASP A 14 21.99 28.42 -59.13
N TYR A 15 22.36 27.57 -60.10
CA TYR A 15 22.14 26.12 -60.04
C TYR A 15 22.95 25.45 -58.93
N GLN A 16 24.19 25.91 -58.72
CA GLN A 16 25.06 25.39 -57.67
C GLN A 16 24.54 25.76 -56.29
N ILE A 17 24.09 27.00 -56.09
CA ILE A 17 23.49 27.47 -54.84
C ILE A 17 22.24 26.65 -54.49
N GLN A 18 21.40 26.35 -55.48
CA GLN A 18 20.21 25.50 -55.28
C GLN A 18 20.56 24.06 -54.90
N GLN A 19 21.62 23.48 -55.47
CA GLN A 19 22.08 22.13 -55.16
C GLN A 19 22.68 22.06 -53.76
N GLU A 20 23.52 23.02 -53.39
CA GLU A 20 24.13 23.14 -52.07
C GLU A 20 23.06 23.30 -50.99
N PHE A 21 22.08 24.20 -51.19
CA PHE A 21 20.93 24.37 -50.31
C PHE A 21 20.17 23.06 -50.09
N ARG A 22 19.84 22.32 -51.16
CA ARG A 22 19.12 21.05 -51.06
C ARG A 22 19.95 19.99 -50.33
N SER A 23 21.24 19.93 -50.60
CA SER A 23 22.15 18.97 -49.95
C SER A 23 22.23 19.25 -48.45
N GLU A 24 22.54 20.48 -48.06
CA GLU A 24 22.66 20.86 -46.66
C GLU A 24 21.33 20.74 -45.91
N TYR A 25 20.21 21.13 -46.53
CA TYR A 25 18.87 20.90 -45.98
C TYR A 25 18.64 19.41 -45.66
N ASN A 26 18.96 18.53 -46.60
CA ASN A 26 18.76 17.09 -46.41
C ASN A 26 19.69 16.54 -45.32
N THR A 27 20.96 16.98 -45.31
CA THR A 27 21.92 16.59 -44.26
C THR A 27 21.47 17.06 -42.87
N LEU A 28 20.99 18.29 -42.74
CA LEU A 28 20.45 18.80 -41.47
C LEU A 28 19.21 18.04 -41.05
N SER A 29 18.29 17.77 -41.98
CA SER A 29 17.10 16.98 -41.70
C SER A 29 17.45 15.58 -41.21
N GLU A 30 18.41 14.90 -41.87
CA GLU A 30 18.86 13.56 -41.48
C GLU A 30 19.55 13.56 -40.12
N ARG A 31 20.37 14.58 -39.83
CA ARG A 31 21.01 14.73 -38.51
C ARG A 31 19.98 15.00 -37.40
N ILE A 32 18.94 15.79 -37.66
CA ILE A 32 17.83 16.02 -36.72
C ILE A 32 17.03 14.74 -36.49
N GLU A 33 16.81 13.94 -37.53
CA GLU A 33 16.05 12.68 -37.43
C GLU A 33 16.84 11.56 -36.72
N ASN A 34 18.16 11.56 -36.82
CA ASN A 34 19.03 10.51 -36.28
C ASN A 34 19.75 10.87 -34.97
N ALA A 35 19.51 12.05 -34.40
CA ALA A 35 20.13 12.44 -33.15
C ALA A 35 19.72 11.48 -32.02
N ALA A 36 20.70 11.04 -31.22
CA ALA A 36 20.49 10.07 -30.15
C ALA A 36 20.27 10.74 -28.78
N THR A 37 20.68 12.01 -28.62
CA THR A 37 20.54 12.74 -27.35
C THR A 37 20.00 14.16 -27.55
N PRO A 38 19.35 14.75 -26.52
CA PRO A 38 18.97 16.16 -26.56
C PRO A 38 20.15 17.10 -26.78
N ASP A 39 21.33 16.76 -26.27
CA ASP A 39 22.55 17.58 -26.43
C ASP A 39 23.00 17.63 -27.89
N GLU A 40 22.98 16.49 -28.60
CA GLU A 40 23.25 16.43 -30.05
C GLU A 40 22.26 17.29 -30.86
N LEU A 41 20.98 17.29 -30.47
CA LEU A 41 19.98 18.18 -31.10
C LEU A 41 20.28 19.65 -30.78
N ILE A 42 20.59 20.00 -29.54
CA ILE A 42 20.87 21.39 -29.15
C ILE A 42 22.02 21.96 -29.99
N GLU A 43 23.05 21.17 -30.29
CA GLU A 43 24.13 21.58 -31.20
C GLU A 43 23.62 21.88 -32.62
N LEU A 44 22.66 21.09 -33.12
CA LEU A 44 22.03 21.30 -34.43
C LEU A 44 21.18 22.58 -34.54
N SER A 45 20.77 23.17 -33.42
CA SER A 45 20.04 24.45 -33.45
C SER A 45 20.90 25.58 -34.05
N LEU A 46 22.20 25.59 -33.74
CA LEU A 46 23.15 26.54 -34.29
C LEU A 46 23.37 26.30 -35.79
N ASP A 47 23.41 25.03 -36.21
CA ASP A 47 23.58 24.69 -37.62
C ASP A 47 22.35 25.09 -38.46
N ILE A 48 21.14 25.04 -37.90
CA ILE A 48 19.91 25.54 -38.57
C ILE A 48 19.96 27.07 -38.72
N ASP A 49 20.40 27.78 -37.69
CA ASP A 49 20.54 29.24 -37.74
C ASP A 49 21.64 29.68 -38.73
N GLU A 50 22.75 28.94 -38.78
CA GLU A 50 23.82 29.16 -39.76
C GLU A 50 23.34 28.86 -41.19
N PHE A 51 22.58 27.77 -41.38
CA PHE A 51 21.96 27.44 -42.67
C PHE A 51 21.00 28.54 -43.14
N GLU A 52 20.11 29.04 -42.28
CA GLU A 52 19.23 30.16 -42.61
C GLU A 52 20.02 31.42 -42.99
N ALA A 53 21.07 31.76 -42.23
CA ALA A 53 21.92 32.91 -42.50
C ALA A 53 22.63 32.80 -43.86
N ASN A 54 23.24 31.64 -44.15
CA ASN A 54 24.04 31.38 -45.35
C ASN A 54 23.22 31.50 -46.65
N TYR A 55 21.94 31.15 -46.61
CA TYR A 55 21.07 31.15 -47.79
C TYR A 55 20.11 32.34 -47.88
N SER A 56 20.06 33.18 -46.85
CA SER A 56 19.17 34.34 -46.76
C SER A 56 19.30 35.31 -47.95
N GLU A 57 20.53 35.58 -48.40
CA GLU A 57 20.80 36.47 -49.54
C GLU A 57 20.37 35.86 -50.89
N TYR A 58 20.18 34.53 -50.95
CA TYR A 58 19.82 33.78 -52.15
C TYR A 58 18.34 33.35 -52.20
N ALA A 59 17.53 33.79 -51.23
CA ALA A 59 16.14 33.36 -51.07
C ALA A 59 15.31 33.43 -52.35
N SER A 60 15.41 34.52 -53.13
CA SER A 60 14.63 34.68 -54.37
C SER A 60 14.92 33.60 -55.43
N ILE A 61 16.15 33.11 -55.53
CA ILE A 61 16.55 32.08 -56.49
C ILE A 61 16.13 30.71 -55.98
N ILE A 62 16.25 30.50 -54.67
CA ILE A 62 15.85 29.27 -53.98
C ILE A 62 14.33 29.10 -54.05
N ASP A 63 13.54 30.13 -53.73
CA ASP A 63 12.08 30.13 -53.78
C ASP A 63 11.55 29.79 -55.17
N ALA A 64 12.16 30.34 -56.23
CA ALA A 64 11.80 30.03 -57.60
C ALA A 64 12.02 28.54 -57.93
N ALA A 65 13.02 27.90 -57.33
CA ALA A 65 13.33 26.48 -57.51
C ALA A 65 12.53 25.55 -56.59
N LEU A 66 11.94 26.07 -55.51
CA LEU A 66 11.16 25.32 -54.53
C LEU A 66 9.64 25.40 -54.74
N TYR A 67 9.16 26.26 -55.64
CA TYR A 67 7.73 26.48 -55.87
C TYR A 67 6.92 25.17 -55.96
N PRO A 68 5.79 25.06 -55.23
CA PRO A 68 5.06 26.13 -54.53
C PRO A 68 5.60 26.50 -53.14
N GLU A 69 6.64 25.85 -52.64
CA GLU A 69 7.25 26.13 -51.34
C GLU A 69 8.32 27.23 -51.42
N THR A 70 8.66 27.80 -50.27
CA THR A 70 9.72 28.80 -50.10
C THR A 70 10.87 28.29 -49.22
N MET A 71 12.00 28.98 -49.25
CA MET A 71 13.12 28.76 -48.34
C MET A 71 12.67 28.87 -46.88
N ASN A 72 11.82 29.84 -46.57
CA ASN A 72 11.26 30.02 -45.23
C ASN A 72 10.38 28.84 -44.80
N ASP A 73 9.61 28.25 -45.72
CA ASP A 73 8.82 27.04 -45.43
C ASP A 73 9.74 25.87 -45.08
N ARG A 74 10.85 25.71 -45.81
CA ARG A 74 11.86 24.68 -45.54
C ARG A 74 12.54 24.88 -44.19
N ILE A 75 13.01 26.09 -43.90
CA ILE A 75 13.62 26.40 -42.59
C ILE A 75 12.61 26.18 -41.46
N SER A 76 11.36 26.61 -41.64
CA SER A 76 10.28 26.37 -40.68
C SER A 76 10.03 24.86 -40.48
N SER A 77 10.13 24.05 -41.54
CA SER A 77 10.03 22.60 -41.45
C SER A 77 11.18 21.99 -40.64
N LEU A 78 12.43 22.43 -40.86
CA LEU A 78 13.58 21.99 -40.07
C LEU A 78 13.42 22.34 -38.59
N ARG A 79 13.03 23.59 -38.29
CA ARG A 79 12.81 24.05 -36.91
C ARG A 79 11.68 23.28 -36.22
N SER A 80 10.61 22.98 -36.95
CA SER A 80 9.50 22.16 -36.45
C SER A 80 9.95 20.72 -36.13
N ARG A 81 10.67 20.06 -37.05
CA ARG A 81 11.24 18.72 -36.84
C ARG A 81 12.21 18.69 -35.66
N TYR A 82 13.09 19.69 -35.58
CA TYR A 82 14.02 19.88 -34.47
C TYR A 82 13.28 19.96 -33.14
N SER A 83 12.26 20.83 -33.03
CA SER A 83 11.48 20.99 -31.81
C SER A 83 10.80 19.68 -31.38
N VAL A 84 10.15 18.99 -32.33
CA VAL A 84 9.46 17.73 -32.05
C VAL A 84 10.44 16.65 -31.58
N ASN A 85 11.59 16.50 -32.26
CA ASN A 85 12.59 15.50 -31.84
C ASN A 85 13.25 15.86 -30.51
N LEU A 86 13.47 17.15 -30.22
CA LEU A 86 14.04 17.58 -28.95
C LEU A 86 13.10 17.27 -27.79
N ASP A 87 11.81 17.56 -27.96
CA ASP A 87 10.80 17.26 -26.95
C ASP A 87 10.69 15.73 -26.73
N ASN A 88 10.72 14.94 -27.81
CA ASN A 88 10.71 13.47 -27.72
C ASN A 88 11.95 12.91 -27.00
N LEU A 89 13.16 13.36 -27.36
CA LEU A 89 14.39 12.86 -26.72
C LEU A 89 14.49 13.27 -25.25
N ARG A 90 13.96 14.45 -24.88
CA ARG A 90 13.87 14.87 -23.48
C ARG A 90 12.92 13.99 -22.68
N ALA A 91 11.74 13.71 -23.23
CA ALA A 91 10.78 12.80 -22.61
C ALA A 91 11.40 11.40 -22.42
N LEU A 92 12.09 10.88 -23.45
CA LEU A 92 12.77 9.58 -23.36
C LEU A 92 13.85 9.56 -22.28
N GLN A 93 14.68 10.62 -22.18
CA GLN A 93 15.72 10.70 -21.16
C GLN A 93 15.14 10.77 -19.73
N GLU A 94 14.03 11.47 -19.54
CA GLU A 94 13.31 11.51 -18.27
C GLU A 94 12.73 10.13 -17.91
N SER A 95 12.10 9.45 -18.87
CA SER A 95 11.64 8.07 -18.72
C SER A 95 12.78 7.13 -18.34
N ASP A 96 13.93 7.17 -19.05
CA ASP A 96 15.11 6.35 -18.76
C ASP A 96 15.65 6.56 -17.35
N GLN A 97 15.65 7.81 -16.85
CA GLN A 97 16.04 8.08 -15.47
C GLN A 97 15.06 7.44 -14.48
N ARG A 98 13.75 7.63 -14.70
CA ARG A 98 12.70 7.07 -13.83
C ARG A 98 12.74 5.54 -13.79
N ILE A 99 13.03 4.91 -14.93
CA ILE A 99 13.24 3.46 -15.06
C ILE A 99 14.41 3.00 -14.20
N ARG A 100 15.58 3.65 -14.30
CA ARG A 100 16.75 3.28 -13.50
C ARG A 100 16.50 3.44 -11.99
N GLU A 101 15.77 4.46 -11.60
CA GLU A 101 15.37 4.65 -10.20
C GLU A 101 14.44 3.54 -9.72
N LEU A 102 13.43 3.18 -10.52
CA LEU A 102 12.55 2.04 -10.24
C LEU A 102 13.33 0.73 -10.09
N MET A 103 14.23 0.44 -11.03
CA MET A 103 15.07 -0.75 -11.01
C MET A 103 15.93 -0.81 -9.74
N GLY A 104 16.61 0.28 -9.41
CA GLY A 104 17.45 0.34 -8.20
C GLY A 104 16.65 0.11 -6.92
N GLN A 105 15.44 0.68 -6.82
CA GLN A 105 14.58 0.50 -5.66
C GLN A 105 14.05 -0.92 -5.51
N VAL A 106 13.66 -1.56 -6.61
CA VAL A 106 13.16 -2.95 -6.60
C VAL A 106 14.26 -3.91 -6.17
N ASP A 107 15.49 -3.72 -6.68
CA ASP A 107 16.62 -4.56 -6.30
C ASP A 107 17.06 -4.32 -4.84
N GLU A 108 17.08 -3.06 -4.39
CA GLU A 108 17.34 -2.75 -2.97
C GLU A 108 16.31 -3.39 -2.06
N PHE A 109 15.03 -3.26 -2.40
CA PHE A 109 13.93 -3.85 -1.66
C PHE A 109 14.07 -5.37 -1.56
N ARG A 110 14.30 -6.04 -2.69
CA ARG A 110 14.50 -7.48 -2.75
C ARG A 110 15.64 -7.95 -1.83
N ASN A 111 16.76 -7.24 -1.81
CA ASN A 111 17.91 -7.60 -1.00
C ASN A 111 17.67 -7.41 0.50
N GLN A 112 16.98 -6.33 0.88
CA GLN A 112 16.64 -6.06 2.27
C GLN A 112 15.61 -7.07 2.79
N LEU A 113 14.59 -7.39 1.98
CA LEU A 113 13.59 -8.40 2.31
C LEU A 113 14.24 -9.77 2.52
N ALA A 114 15.10 -10.22 1.61
CA ALA A 114 15.81 -11.49 1.75
C ALA A 114 16.67 -11.56 3.02
N THR A 115 17.22 -10.43 3.47
CA THR A 115 17.97 -10.35 4.74
C THR A 115 17.05 -10.50 5.94
N MET A 116 15.92 -9.79 5.95
CA MET A 116 14.91 -9.90 7.01
C MET A 116 14.36 -11.32 7.11
N ASP A 117 14.16 -12.00 5.98
CA ASP A 117 13.66 -13.38 5.96
C ASP A 117 14.67 -14.37 6.55
N GLU A 118 15.96 -14.18 6.29
CA GLU A 118 17.02 -14.98 6.91
C GLU A 118 17.02 -14.78 8.45
N GLU A 119 16.84 -13.54 8.92
CA GLU A 119 16.74 -13.25 10.36
C GLU A 119 15.50 -13.90 11.00
N VAL A 120 14.33 -13.81 10.34
CA VAL A 120 13.08 -14.43 10.80
C VAL A 120 13.22 -15.96 10.87
N ALA A 121 13.85 -16.57 9.86
CA ALA A 121 14.07 -18.01 9.82
C ALA A 121 15.04 -18.49 10.92
N ASP A 122 16.14 -17.76 11.16
CA ASP A 122 17.10 -18.08 12.22
C ASP A 122 16.47 -17.94 13.61
N LEU A 123 15.70 -16.86 13.84
CA LEU A 123 14.97 -16.67 15.10
C LEU A 123 14.00 -17.82 15.37
N LYS A 124 13.29 -18.29 14.34
CA LYS A 124 12.40 -19.43 14.45
C LYS A 124 13.14 -20.72 14.83
N GLU A 125 14.25 -21.01 14.17
CA GLU A 125 15.07 -22.18 14.51
C GLU A 125 15.59 -22.11 15.97
N GLN A 126 15.96 -20.91 16.43
CA GLN A 126 16.36 -20.69 17.82
C GLN A 126 15.21 -20.92 18.81
N ILE A 127 13.99 -20.49 18.48
CA ILE A 127 12.79 -20.72 19.31
C ILE A 127 12.53 -22.22 19.46
N ASP A 128 12.53 -22.97 18.36
CA ASP A 128 12.30 -24.43 18.37
C ASP A 128 13.33 -25.16 19.27
N ARG A 129 14.60 -24.73 19.21
CA ARG A 129 15.69 -25.27 20.05
C ARG A 129 15.59 -24.84 21.51
N ALA A 130 15.01 -23.69 21.81
CA ALA A 130 14.91 -23.12 23.15
C ALA A 130 13.69 -23.58 23.96
N SER A 131 12.88 -24.50 23.43
CA SER A 131 11.63 -25.01 24.02
C SER A 131 11.71 -25.49 25.48
N ALA A 132 12.91 -25.79 26.01
CA ALA A 132 13.12 -26.18 27.40
C ALA A 132 13.35 -25.02 28.39
N ASN A 133 13.46 -23.76 27.92
CA ASN A 133 13.72 -22.58 28.76
C ASN A 133 12.74 -21.44 28.45
N GLU A 134 11.66 -21.38 29.22
CA GLU A 134 10.55 -20.42 29.06
C GLU A 134 11.01 -18.95 28.96
N ARG A 135 12.00 -18.53 29.77
CA ARG A 135 12.47 -17.12 29.73
C ARG A 135 13.21 -16.79 28.45
N GLN A 136 14.00 -17.74 27.96
CA GLN A 136 14.74 -17.58 26.71
C GLN A 136 13.78 -17.64 25.52
N GLN A 137 12.83 -18.58 25.53
CA GLN A 137 11.78 -18.68 24.53
C GLN A 137 10.94 -17.39 24.45
N ALA A 138 10.50 -16.84 25.58
CA ALA A 138 9.75 -15.59 25.61
C ALA A 138 10.55 -14.37 25.10
N ALA A 139 11.88 -14.37 25.26
CA ALA A 139 12.73 -13.32 24.69
C ALA A 139 12.85 -13.46 23.17
N LEU A 140 13.06 -14.69 22.67
CA LEU A 140 13.16 -14.97 21.24
C LEU A 140 11.84 -14.72 20.50
N ILE A 141 10.69 -15.11 21.07
CA ILE A 141 9.37 -14.82 20.49
C ILE A 141 9.14 -13.32 20.36
N ARG A 142 9.56 -12.52 21.36
CA ARG A 142 9.43 -11.05 21.27
C ARG A 142 10.30 -10.48 20.16
N GLN A 143 11.52 -10.96 20.02
CA GLN A 143 12.42 -10.53 18.94
C GLN A 143 11.87 -10.92 17.57
N TYR A 144 11.36 -12.15 17.44
CA TYR A 144 10.69 -12.65 16.24
C TYR A 144 9.52 -11.75 15.83
N ARG A 145 8.62 -11.42 16.77
CA ARG A 145 7.50 -10.50 16.53
C ARG A 145 7.95 -9.12 16.07
N GLN A 146 8.98 -8.56 16.71
CA GLN A 146 9.53 -7.27 16.32
C GLN A 146 10.12 -7.30 14.91
N ASN A 147 10.76 -8.39 14.51
CA ASN A 147 11.33 -8.53 13.18
C ASN A 147 10.23 -8.62 12.11
N ILE A 148 9.13 -9.34 12.39
CA ILE A 148 7.93 -9.36 11.53
C ILE A 148 7.35 -7.94 11.39
N GLU A 149 7.20 -7.21 12.49
CA GLU A 149 6.67 -5.82 12.45
C GLU A 149 7.56 -4.89 11.58
N GLN A 150 8.88 -5.01 11.68
CA GLN A 150 9.81 -4.23 10.86
C GLN A 150 9.72 -4.59 9.38
N ARG A 151 9.56 -5.88 9.07
CA ARG A 151 9.33 -6.33 7.69
C ARG A 151 8.01 -5.79 7.14
N ASP A 152 6.95 -5.83 7.95
CA ASP A 152 5.62 -5.31 7.58
C ASP A 152 5.67 -3.80 7.27
N GLU A 153 6.37 -3.02 8.08
CA GLU A 153 6.60 -1.59 7.85
C GLU A 153 7.36 -1.37 6.53
N PHE A 154 8.46 -2.09 6.33
CA PHE A 154 9.27 -1.99 5.13
C PHE A 154 8.50 -2.34 3.84
N VAL A 155 7.74 -3.44 3.85
CA VAL A 155 6.85 -3.83 2.74
C VAL A 155 5.80 -2.76 2.48
N SER A 156 5.25 -2.14 3.53
CA SER A 156 4.24 -1.11 3.39
C SER A 156 4.79 0.16 2.73
N ASP A 157 5.99 0.59 3.11
CA ASP A 157 6.66 1.73 2.48
C ASP A 157 6.91 1.48 0.99
N PHE A 158 7.37 0.28 0.62
CA PHE A 158 7.56 -0.11 -0.77
C PHE A 158 6.26 -0.07 -1.58
N LEU A 159 5.17 -0.62 -1.03
CA LEU A 159 3.87 -0.61 -1.67
C LEU A 159 3.31 0.81 -1.83
N GLN A 160 3.54 1.68 -0.85
CA GLN A 160 3.17 3.08 -0.93
C GLN A 160 3.95 3.81 -2.04
N ASP A 161 5.26 3.56 -2.13
CA ASP A 161 6.11 4.11 -3.19
C ASP A 161 5.63 3.63 -4.58
N LEU A 162 5.32 2.33 -4.73
CA LEU A 162 4.74 1.81 -5.95
C LEU A 162 3.40 2.50 -6.28
N LEU A 163 2.51 2.61 -5.30
CA LEU A 163 1.22 3.27 -5.46
C LEU A 163 1.39 4.70 -5.98
N GLN A 164 2.19 5.51 -5.29
CA GLN A 164 2.43 6.91 -5.67
C GLN A 164 3.01 7.04 -7.08
N ARG A 165 3.94 6.15 -7.44
CA ARG A 165 4.58 6.16 -8.75
C ARG A 165 3.62 5.79 -9.87
N TYR A 166 2.73 4.84 -9.65
CA TYR A 166 1.79 4.35 -10.68
C TYR A 166 0.51 5.18 -10.79
N GLU A 167 0.09 5.86 -9.73
CA GLU A 167 -1.02 6.82 -9.80
C GLU A 167 -0.68 8.02 -10.67
N THR A 168 0.58 8.47 -10.63
CA THR A 168 1.07 9.68 -11.33
C THR A 168 1.65 9.41 -12.71
N MET A 169 1.71 8.15 -13.15
CA MET A 169 2.31 7.76 -14.43
C MET A 169 1.32 7.92 -15.59
N ASP A 170 1.78 8.51 -16.70
CA ASP A 170 1.02 8.59 -17.95
C ASP A 170 1.28 7.38 -18.88
N SER A 171 0.51 7.27 -19.96
CA SER A 171 0.60 6.12 -20.88
C SER A 171 1.89 6.06 -21.68
N ALA A 172 2.54 7.20 -21.95
CA ALA A 172 3.80 7.25 -22.66
C ALA A 172 4.92 6.70 -21.78
N THR A 173 5.01 7.22 -20.55
CA THR A 173 5.93 6.75 -19.52
C THR A 173 5.74 5.26 -19.24
N GLN A 174 4.49 4.78 -19.21
CA GLN A 174 4.19 3.36 -19.00
C GLN A 174 4.81 2.47 -20.09
N THR A 175 4.76 2.90 -21.35
CA THR A 175 5.30 2.14 -22.49
C THR A 175 6.83 2.08 -22.43
N ASP A 176 7.46 3.19 -22.06
CA ASP A 176 8.92 3.27 -21.90
C ASP A 176 9.37 2.34 -20.76
N VAL A 177 8.68 2.39 -19.62
CA VAL A 177 8.95 1.52 -18.47
C VAL A 177 8.77 0.06 -18.82
N ALA A 178 7.72 -0.30 -19.56
CA ALA A 178 7.50 -1.67 -20.00
C ALA A 178 8.62 -2.19 -20.90
N SER A 179 9.14 -1.35 -21.80
CA SER A 179 10.22 -1.73 -22.71
C SER A 179 11.54 -1.97 -21.97
N ALA A 180 11.82 -1.20 -20.92
CA ALA A 180 13.00 -1.44 -20.08
C ALA A 180 12.80 -2.60 -19.09
N ALA A 181 11.56 -2.85 -18.67
CA ALA A 181 11.22 -3.97 -17.78
C ALA A 181 11.61 -5.33 -18.36
N GLU A 182 11.54 -5.50 -19.69
CA GLU A 182 12.00 -6.71 -20.37
C GLU A 182 13.47 -7.05 -20.12
N GLN A 183 14.28 -6.06 -19.73
CA GLN A 183 15.72 -6.20 -19.46
C GLN A 183 16.04 -6.33 -17.97
N MET A 184 15.01 -6.33 -17.10
CA MET A 184 15.20 -6.42 -15.65
C MET A 184 15.35 -7.88 -15.20
N ASP A 185 16.31 -8.13 -14.30
CA ASP A 185 16.44 -9.42 -13.61
C ASP A 185 15.35 -9.61 -12.54
N SER A 186 14.80 -8.51 -12.01
CA SER A 186 13.74 -8.50 -10.98
C SER A 186 12.58 -7.62 -11.43
N ASN A 187 11.40 -8.20 -11.62
CA ASN A 187 10.16 -7.48 -11.93
C ASN A 187 9.38 -7.19 -10.63
N PRO A 188 8.83 -5.98 -10.41
CA PRO A 188 7.98 -5.67 -9.26
C PRO A 188 6.82 -6.66 -9.04
N VAL A 189 6.17 -7.15 -10.08
CA VAL A 189 5.11 -8.17 -9.97
C VAL A 189 5.67 -9.45 -9.34
N ASP A 190 6.86 -9.89 -9.74
CA ASP A 190 7.50 -11.09 -9.19
C ASP A 190 7.98 -10.86 -7.75
N VAL A 191 8.45 -9.65 -7.42
CA VAL A 191 8.74 -9.26 -6.04
C VAL A 191 7.46 -9.34 -5.19
N LEU A 192 6.32 -8.82 -5.66
CA LEU A 192 5.04 -8.94 -4.95
C LEU A 192 4.63 -10.40 -4.76
N LYS A 193 4.78 -11.24 -5.79
CA LYS A 193 4.49 -12.67 -5.68
C LYS A 193 5.35 -13.34 -4.61
N ASN A 194 6.66 -13.04 -4.57
CA ASN A 194 7.57 -13.58 -3.56
C ASN A 194 7.14 -13.16 -2.15
N ILE A 195 6.86 -11.86 -1.95
CA ILE A 195 6.34 -11.35 -0.67
C ILE A 195 5.08 -12.14 -0.28
N ILE A 196 4.07 -12.23 -1.15
CA ILE A 196 2.81 -12.91 -0.81
C ILE A 196 3.06 -14.39 -0.47
N SER A 197 3.97 -15.05 -1.20
CA SER A 197 4.34 -16.44 -0.95
C SER A 197 4.97 -16.62 0.44
N GLU A 198 5.90 -15.75 0.82
CA GLU A 198 6.57 -15.76 2.13
C GLU A 198 5.58 -15.48 3.27
N TYR A 199 4.71 -14.48 3.11
CA TYR A 199 3.67 -14.19 4.10
C TYR A 199 2.68 -15.36 4.27
N THR A 200 2.32 -16.03 3.17
CA THR A 200 1.49 -17.24 3.22
C THR A 200 2.20 -18.38 3.93
N GLN A 201 3.49 -18.59 3.63
CA GLN A 201 4.29 -19.63 4.28
C GLN A 201 4.45 -19.37 5.78
N ASN A 202 4.70 -18.12 6.17
CA ASN A 202 4.78 -17.71 7.57
C ASN A 202 3.46 -17.95 8.30
N ALA A 203 2.34 -17.60 7.68
CA ALA A 203 1.01 -17.89 8.22
C ALA A 203 0.75 -19.39 8.38
N ASP A 204 1.16 -20.23 7.43
CA ASP A 204 0.95 -21.69 7.46
C ASP A 204 1.83 -22.41 8.48
N GLN A 205 3.09 -22.02 8.61
CA GLN A 205 4.08 -22.76 9.39
C GLN A 205 4.16 -22.38 10.87
N ASP A 206 3.41 -21.38 11.32
CA ASP A 206 3.53 -20.88 12.69
C ASP A 206 2.37 -21.33 13.58
N SER A 207 2.70 -22.07 14.64
CA SER A 207 1.75 -22.54 15.67
C SER A 207 1.85 -21.76 16.98
N GLU A 208 2.81 -20.83 17.11
CA GLU A 208 3.05 -20.07 18.34
C GLU A 208 2.41 -18.67 18.31
N LEU A 209 1.87 -18.26 17.17
CA LEU A 209 1.17 -16.98 17.03
C LEU A 209 -0.13 -16.94 17.83
N SER A 210 -0.38 -15.77 18.41
CA SER A 210 -1.56 -15.43 19.18
C SER A 210 -2.59 -14.68 18.34
N ALA A 211 -3.80 -14.46 18.89
CA ALA A 211 -4.84 -13.70 18.20
C ALA A 211 -4.39 -12.32 17.68
N PRO A 212 -3.68 -11.47 18.44
CA PRO A 212 -3.19 -10.18 17.92
C PRO A 212 -2.23 -10.33 16.74
N ASP A 213 -1.41 -11.38 16.73
CA ASP A 213 -0.48 -11.62 15.62
C ASP A 213 -1.27 -11.90 14.32
N PHE A 214 -2.27 -12.78 14.36
CA PHE A 214 -3.12 -13.07 13.20
C PHE A 214 -3.98 -11.88 12.77
N VAL A 215 -4.48 -11.08 13.72
CA VAL A 215 -5.22 -9.85 13.40
C VAL A 215 -4.33 -8.85 12.66
N ARG A 216 -3.06 -8.72 13.07
CA ARG A 216 -2.09 -7.85 12.39
C ARG A 216 -1.74 -8.36 10.99
N MET A 217 -1.52 -9.67 10.83
CA MET A 217 -1.32 -10.28 9.51
C MET A 217 -2.52 -10.08 8.59
N ARG A 218 -3.75 -10.14 9.12
CA ARG A 218 -4.97 -9.85 8.36
C ARG A 218 -5.04 -8.40 7.91
N ALA A 219 -4.64 -7.46 8.77
CA ALA A 219 -4.53 -6.05 8.42
C ALA A 219 -3.50 -5.81 7.29
N GLN A 220 -2.35 -6.47 7.36
CA GLN A 220 -1.33 -6.39 6.30
C GLN A 220 -1.85 -6.92 4.97
N HIS A 221 -2.57 -8.05 5.00
CA HIS A 221 -3.26 -8.57 3.82
C HIS A 221 -4.25 -7.55 3.23
N GLY A 222 -5.08 -6.93 4.07
CA GLY A 222 -6.05 -5.93 3.64
C GLY A 222 -5.38 -4.72 2.99
N TYR A 223 -4.28 -4.23 3.55
CA TYR A 223 -3.48 -3.17 2.92
C TYR A 223 -2.94 -3.58 1.55
N PHE A 224 -2.37 -4.78 1.45
CA PHE A 224 -1.84 -5.30 0.18
C PHE A 224 -2.92 -5.43 -0.88
N LEU A 225 -4.09 -5.97 -0.51
CA LEU A 225 -5.24 -6.10 -1.39
C LEU A 225 -5.70 -4.74 -1.93
N ASN A 226 -5.77 -3.71 -1.08
CA ASN A 226 -6.15 -2.37 -1.49
C ASN A 226 -5.15 -1.75 -2.49
N VAL A 227 -3.85 -1.92 -2.24
CA VAL A 227 -2.81 -1.46 -3.17
C VAL A 227 -2.95 -2.21 -4.51
N TRP A 228 -3.09 -3.53 -4.45
CA TRP A 228 -3.24 -4.37 -5.63
C TRP A 228 -4.48 -4.03 -6.46
N ASP A 229 -5.63 -3.78 -5.81
CA ASP A 229 -6.85 -3.34 -6.49
C ASP A 229 -6.67 -1.98 -7.19
N THR A 230 -5.82 -1.12 -6.64
CA THR A 230 -5.58 0.23 -7.17
C THR A 230 -4.61 0.24 -8.35
N ILE A 231 -3.48 -0.49 -8.25
CA ILE A 231 -2.40 -0.42 -9.26
C ILE A 231 -2.14 -1.72 -10.02
N GLY A 232 -2.73 -2.86 -9.61
CA GLY A 232 -2.38 -4.18 -10.12
C GLY A 232 -2.58 -4.34 -11.63
N GLU A 233 -3.60 -3.70 -12.21
CA GLU A 233 -3.81 -3.70 -13.66
C GLU A 233 -2.69 -2.99 -14.41
N ARG A 234 -2.28 -1.81 -13.93
CA ARG A 234 -1.19 -1.04 -14.53
C ARG A 234 0.14 -1.77 -14.33
N LEU A 235 0.37 -2.32 -13.15
CA LEU A 235 1.58 -3.05 -12.83
C LEU A 235 1.74 -4.27 -13.73
N ALA A 236 0.71 -5.12 -13.82
CA ALA A 236 0.72 -6.30 -14.69
C ALA A 236 0.85 -5.92 -16.18
N SER A 237 0.18 -4.86 -16.64
CA SER A 237 0.31 -4.40 -18.03
C SER A 237 1.69 -3.84 -18.35
N THR A 238 2.40 -3.30 -17.35
CA THR A 238 3.72 -2.71 -17.54
C THR A 238 4.80 -3.78 -17.51
N PHE A 239 4.75 -4.70 -16.54
CA PHE A 239 5.85 -5.65 -16.31
C PHE A 239 5.54 -7.09 -16.71
N SER A 240 4.34 -7.36 -17.22
CA SER A 240 3.98 -8.66 -17.80
C SER A 240 3.18 -8.44 -19.09
N PRO A 241 3.73 -7.70 -20.07
CA PRO A 241 2.98 -7.25 -21.26
C PRO A 241 2.51 -8.41 -22.15
N ASP A 242 3.20 -9.55 -22.11
CA ASP A 242 2.83 -10.75 -22.87
C ASP A 242 1.56 -11.44 -22.33
N ASN A 243 1.31 -11.34 -21.02
CA ASN A 243 0.21 -12.03 -20.35
C ASN A 243 -0.35 -11.27 -19.12
N PRO A 244 -0.76 -10.01 -19.28
CA PRO A 244 -1.10 -9.14 -18.14
C PRO A 244 -2.33 -9.60 -17.37
N VAL A 245 -3.31 -10.23 -18.05
CA VAL A 245 -4.50 -10.79 -17.41
C VAL A 245 -4.14 -11.98 -16.54
N GLU A 246 -3.24 -12.85 -17.02
CA GLU A 246 -2.80 -14.03 -16.28
C GLU A 246 -1.97 -13.63 -15.06
N ALA A 247 -0.98 -12.74 -15.25
CA ALA A 247 -0.17 -12.21 -14.16
C ALA A 247 -1.04 -11.54 -13.08
N ARG A 248 -2.08 -10.80 -13.51
CA ARG A 248 -3.01 -10.18 -12.57
C ARG A 248 -3.83 -11.21 -11.78
N GLN A 249 -4.32 -12.23 -12.47
CA GLN A 249 -5.10 -13.29 -11.85
C GLN A 249 -4.26 -14.09 -10.86
N GLU A 250 -3.00 -14.40 -11.21
CA GLU A 250 -2.08 -15.15 -10.35
C GLU A 250 -1.86 -14.44 -9.01
N VAL A 251 -1.57 -13.14 -9.02
CA VAL A 251 -1.41 -12.36 -7.77
C VAL A 251 -2.71 -12.32 -6.96
N THR A 252 -3.85 -12.17 -7.64
CA THR A 252 -5.18 -12.21 -6.99
C THR A 252 -5.44 -13.56 -6.29
N ASP A 253 -5.07 -14.66 -6.96
CA ASP A 253 -5.20 -16.01 -6.41
C ASP A 253 -4.25 -16.21 -5.22
N MET A 254 -3.02 -15.69 -5.30
CA MET A 254 -2.05 -15.72 -4.20
C MET A 254 -2.54 -14.93 -2.99
N LEU A 255 -3.11 -13.73 -3.19
CA LEU A 255 -3.72 -12.95 -2.12
C LEU A 255 -4.90 -13.68 -1.48
N SER A 256 -5.70 -14.40 -2.27
CA SER A 256 -6.80 -15.21 -1.76
C SER A 256 -6.31 -16.40 -0.93
N ALA A 257 -5.23 -17.06 -1.38
CA ALA A 257 -4.59 -18.16 -0.66
C ALA A 257 -3.98 -17.67 0.67
N TRP A 258 -3.31 -16.52 0.65
CA TRP A 258 -2.75 -15.89 1.85
C TRP A 258 -3.84 -15.59 2.89
N GLN A 259 -4.95 -14.98 2.46
CA GLN A 259 -6.10 -14.75 3.34
C GLN A 259 -6.61 -16.05 3.95
N ALA A 260 -6.80 -17.09 3.14
CA ALA A 260 -7.30 -18.38 3.63
C ALA A 260 -6.36 -19.01 4.66
N SER A 261 -5.04 -18.90 4.46
CA SER A 261 -4.03 -19.35 5.41
C SER A 261 -4.16 -18.67 6.77
N ILE A 262 -4.33 -17.34 6.78
CA ILE A 262 -4.56 -16.57 8.01
C ILE A 262 -5.90 -16.96 8.66
N ASP A 263 -6.99 -16.93 7.88
CA ASP A 263 -8.36 -17.14 8.38
C ASP A 263 -8.53 -18.51 9.05
N ASN A 264 -7.89 -19.56 8.53
CA ASN A 264 -7.92 -20.91 9.11
C ASN A 264 -7.44 -20.97 10.57
N LYS A 265 -6.58 -20.03 10.99
CA LYS A 265 -6.01 -19.96 12.34
C LYS A 265 -6.60 -18.81 13.16
N LEU A 266 -6.85 -17.68 12.53
CA LEU A 266 -7.37 -16.46 13.15
C LEU A 266 -8.63 -16.71 13.98
N TRP A 267 -9.64 -17.37 13.42
CA TRP A 267 -10.93 -17.55 14.11
C TRP A 267 -10.79 -18.41 15.37
N ASN A 268 -9.95 -19.44 15.32
CA ASN A 268 -9.64 -20.29 16.47
C ASN A 268 -8.84 -19.52 17.53
N ALA A 269 -7.87 -18.70 17.10
CA ALA A 269 -7.08 -17.87 17.99
C ALA A 269 -7.94 -16.83 18.71
N LEU A 270 -8.84 -16.13 17.98
CA LEU A 270 -9.81 -15.21 18.56
C LEU A 270 -10.74 -15.93 19.54
N SER A 271 -11.33 -17.07 19.15
CA SER A 271 -12.20 -17.84 20.03
C SER A 271 -11.47 -18.23 21.32
N THR A 272 -10.22 -18.69 21.22
CA THR A 272 -9.39 -19.05 22.37
C THR A 272 -9.13 -17.84 23.27
N GLU A 273 -8.76 -16.70 22.68
CA GLU A 273 -8.43 -15.48 23.40
C GLU A 273 -9.64 -14.91 24.17
N PHE A 274 -10.81 -14.87 23.55
CA PHE A 274 -12.05 -14.47 24.23
C PHE A 274 -12.41 -15.42 25.38
N ASN A 275 -12.32 -16.74 25.17
CA ASN A 275 -12.60 -17.74 26.20
C ASN A 275 -11.63 -17.62 27.39
N GLN A 276 -10.33 -17.40 27.15
CA GLN A 276 -9.33 -17.20 28.20
C GLN A 276 -9.60 -15.94 29.05
N ASN A 277 -10.28 -14.95 28.48
CA ASN A 277 -10.72 -13.74 29.17
C ASN A 277 -12.15 -13.87 29.75
N GLY A 278 -12.71 -15.09 29.83
CA GLY A 278 -14.02 -15.36 30.43
C GLY A 278 -15.20 -14.86 29.58
N ILE A 279 -15.00 -14.71 28.28
CA ILE A 279 -16.03 -14.26 27.32
C ILE A 279 -16.31 -15.41 26.36
N GLU A 280 -17.37 -16.15 26.64
CA GLU A 280 -17.77 -17.32 25.84
C GLU A 280 -18.64 -16.88 24.65
N LEU A 281 -18.01 -16.72 23.49
CA LEU A 281 -18.72 -16.42 22.25
C LEU A 281 -19.26 -17.69 21.60
N SER A 282 -20.37 -17.55 20.87
CA SER A 282 -20.82 -18.61 19.94
C SER A 282 -19.76 -18.87 18.86
N PRO A 283 -19.72 -20.07 18.24
CA PRO A 283 -18.74 -20.38 17.19
C PRO A 283 -18.83 -19.45 15.98
N PHE A 284 -17.67 -19.06 15.43
CA PHE A 284 -17.56 -18.22 14.23
C PHE A 284 -16.36 -18.64 13.37
N THR A 285 -16.46 -18.38 12.06
CA THR A 285 -15.41 -18.70 11.07
C THR A 285 -15.32 -17.65 9.96
N SER A 286 -15.89 -16.46 10.17
CA SER A 286 -15.89 -15.36 9.21
C SER A 286 -16.09 -14.03 9.95
N PRO A 287 -15.78 -12.88 9.32
CA PRO A 287 -16.06 -11.56 9.88
C PRO A 287 -17.52 -11.39 10.31
N GLU A 288 -18.47 -11.82 9.48
CA GLU A 288 -19.92 -11.66 9.73
C GLU A 288 -20.38 -12.55 10.90
N SER A 289 -19.91 -13.79 10.95
CA SER A 289 -20.26 -14.71 12.05
C SER A 289 -19.59 -14.31 13.36
N PHE A 290 -18.39 -13.72 13.31
CA PHE A 290 -17.71 -13.15 14.47
C PHE A 290 -18.48 -11.94 15.02
N ASN A 291 -18.84 -10.99 14.16
CA ASN A 291 -19.66 -9.83 14.53
C ASN A 291 -21.03 -10.25 15.12
N SER A 292 -21.68 -11.23 14.50
CA SER A 292 -22.94 -11.79 15.00
C SER A 292 -22.78 -12.43 16.39
N SER A 293 -21.67 -13.14 16.62
CA SER A 293 -21.38 -13.78 17.91
C SER A 293 -21.11 -12.75 19.01
N LEU A 294 -20.38 -11.68 18.71
CA LEU A 294 -20.17 -10.56 19.62
C LEU A 294 -21.49 -9.87 19.99
N ASN A 295 -22.31 -9.55 18.98
CA ASN A 295 -23.59 -8.89 19.20
C ASN A 295 -24.52 -9.77 20.04
N SER A 296 -24.59 -11.06 19.75
CA SER A 296 -25.42 -12.00 20.50
C SER A 296 -25.00 -12.11 21.96
N TYR A 297 -23.68 -12.19 22.22
CA TYR A 297 -23.15 -12.20 23.59
C TYR A 297 -23.54 -10.94 24.36
N VAL A 298 -23.36 -9.76 23.76
CA VAL A 298 -23.69 -8.48 24.40
C VAL A 298 -25.20 -8.34 24.62
N ASP A 299 -26.03 -8.73 23.65
CA ASP A 299 -27.48 -8.64 23.76
C ASP A 299 -28.03 -9.57 24.85
N GLU A 300 -27.52 -10.80 24.95
CA GLU A 300 -27.92 -11.74 25.98
C GLU A 300 -27.55 -11.23 27.38
N ALA A 301 -26.31 -10.79 27.57
CA ALA A 301 -25.84 -10.29 28.87
C ALA A 301 -26.55 -8.98 29.29
N MET A 302 -26.85 -8.12 28.32
CA MET A 302 -27.66 -6.92 28.52
C MET A 302 -29.10 -7.26 28.96
N ASN A 303 -29.76 -8.21 28.29
CA ASN A 303 -31.11 -8.64 28.65
C ASN A 303 -31.16 -9.21 30.08
N ILE A 304 -30.18 -10.05 30.45
CA ILE A 304 -30.05 -10.58 31.82
C ILE A 304 -29.93 -9.45 32.85
N SER A 305 -29.18 -8.39 32.51
CA SER A 305 -28.98 -7.23 33.39
C SER A 305 -30.24 -6.37 33.52
N MET A 306 -31.06 -6.27 32.48
CA MET A 306 -32.38 -5.62 32.54
C MET A 306 -33.37 -6.39 33.42
N GLU A 307 -33.29 -7.72 33.44
CA GLU A 307 -34.14 -8.58 34.28
C GLU A 307 -33.66 -8.64 35.73
N SER A 308 -32.35 -8.57 35.96
CA SER A 308 -31.75 -8.66 37.29
C SER A 308 -30.46 -7.85 37.42
N SER A 309 -30.43 -6.91 38.38
CA SER A 309 -29.24 -6.12 38.70
C SER A 309 -28.49 -6.73 39.89
N SER A 310 -27.64 -7.73 39.59
CA SER A 310 -26.79 -8.43 40.57
C SER A 310 -25.33 -7.99 40.48
N GLU A 311 -24.55 -8.19 41.54
CA GLU A 311 -23.09 -7.96 41.50
C GLU A 311 -22.41 -8.85 40.45
N GLU A 312 -22.88 -10.08 40.28
CA GLU A 312 -22.36 -11.02 39.27
C GLU A 312 -22.55 -10.49 37.85
N ASN A 313 -23.74 -9.97 37.52
CA ASN A 313 -24.00 -9.37 36.21
C ASN A 313 -23.16 -8.12 35.99
N TYR A 314 -22.93 -7.33 37.05
CA TYR A 314 -22.06 -6.17 36.98
C TYR A 314 -20.59 -6.55 36.74
N GLU A 315 -20.10 -7.64 37.34
CA GLU A 315 -18.75 -8.15 37.07
C GLU A 315 -18.58 -8.62 35.62
N ILE A 316 -19.59 -9.31 35.05
CA ILE A 316 -19.58 -9.72 33.65
C ILE A 316 -19.49 -8.49 32.73
N TYR A 317 -20.32 -7.47 32.99
CA TYR A 317 -20.25 -6.19 32.28
C TYR A 317 -18.87 -5.55 32.39
N ARG A 318 -18.32 -5.44 33.62
CA ARG A 318 -17.00 -4.82 33.84
C ARG A 318 -15.89 -5.57 33.11
N ASN A 319 -15.91 -6.90 33.15
CA ASN A 319 -14.93 -7.74 32.48
C ASN A 319 -14.98 -7.52 30.97
N PHE A 320 -16.15 -7.67 30.35
CA PHE A 320 -16.30 -7.50 28.90
C PHE A 320 -16.01 -6.05 28.47
N SER A 321 -16.54 -5.05 29.17
CA SER A 321 -16.30 -3.63 28.87
C SER A 321 -14.82 -3.27 28.98
N SER A 322 -14.12 -3.76 30.00
CA SER A 322 -12.67 -3.56 30.15
C SER A 322 -11.90 -4.22 29.01
N TYR A 323 -12.18 -5.49 28.71
CA TYR A 323 -11.49 -6.23 27.66
C TYR A 323 -11.75 -5.63 26.27
N TRP A 324 -13.01 -5.27 25.97
CA TRP A 324 -13.40 -4.61 24.75
C TRP A 324 -12.66 -3.29 24.57
N ASN A 325 -12.72 -2.39 25.55
CA ASN A 325 -12.13 -1.05 25.40
C ASN A 325 -10.60 -1.05 25.40
N ASN A 326 -9.97 -1.87 26.24
CA ASN A 326 -8.51 -1.85 26.41
C ASN A 326 -7.77 -2.73 25.41
N THR A 327 -8.37 -3.86 25.00
CA THR A 327 -7.73 -4.84 24.12
C THR A 327 -8.33 -4.79 22.73
N VAL A 328 -9.60 -5.18 22.58
CA VAL A 328 -10.21 -5.36 21.24
C VAL A 328 -10.27 -4.04 20.47
N LYS A 329 -10.83 -2.99 21.07
CA LYS A 329 -10.90 -1.66 20.49
C LYS A 329 -9.59 -0.90 20.62
N GLY A 330 -9.00 -0.92 21.81
CA GLY A 330 -7.83 -0.10 22.14
C GLY A 330 -6.55 -0.53 21.43
N GLN A 331 -6.30 -1.83 21.33
CA GLN A 331 -5.07 -2.36 20.72
C GLN A 331 -5.32 -2.90 19.31
N TRP A 332 -6.47 -3.52 19.05
CA TRP A 332 -6.72 -4.17 17.76
C TRP A 332 -7.62 -3.36 16.84
N GLY A 333 -8.24 -2.26 17.28
CA GLY A 333 -9.31 -1.58 16.55
C GLY A 333 -8.95 -1.21 15.11
N GLU A 334 -7.82 -0.53 14.90
CA GLU A 334 -7.35 -0.18 13.55
C GLU A 334 -7.02 -1.43 12.72
N LEU A 335 -6.43 -2.45 13.33
CA LEU A 335 -6.08 -3.70 12.66
C LEU A 335 -7.32 -4.51 12.25
N LEU A 336 -8.36 -4.53 13.09
CA LEU A 336 -9.63 -5.20 12.81
C LEU A 336 -10.34 -4.55 11.61
N ILE A 337 -10.27 -3.22 11.51
CA ILE A 337 -10.82 -2.46 10.38
C ILE A 337 -10.00 -2.70 9.11
N ASN A 338 -8.69 -2.50 9.18
CA ASN A 338 -7.81 -2.66 8.02
C ASN A 338 -7.79 -4.10 7.51
N GLY A 339 -7.99 -5.08 8.40
CA GLY A 339 -8.07 -6.50 8.07
C GLY A 339 -9.46 -6.98 7.66
N ASN A 340 -10.45 -6.09 7.56
CA ASN A 340 -11.85 -6.44 7.24
C ASN A 340 -12.42 -7.53 8.17
N ILE A 341 -12.02 -7.52 9.45
CA ILE A 341 -12.53 -8.43 10.49
C ILE A 341 -13.78 -7.83 11.15
N LEU A 342 -13.74 -6.53 11.44
CA LEU A 342 -14.88 -5.74 11.91
C LEU A 342 -14.83 -4.37 11.25
N SER A 343 -15.98 -3.84 10.84
CA SER A 343 -16.06 -2.47 10.36
C SER A 343 -16.10 -1.46 11.52
N ALA A 344 -15.81 -0.19 11.22
CA ALA A 344 -15.98 0.89 12.19
C ALA A 344 -17.45 1.00 12.69
N GLU A 345 -18.41 0.66 11.83
CA GLU A 345 -19.83 0.60 12.18
C GLU A 345 -20.13 -0.53 13.17
N ASP A 346 -19.57 -1.72 12.95
CA ASP A 346 -19.72 -2.86 13.86
C ASP A 346 -19.18 -2.54 15.26
N MET A 347 -18.00 -1.93 15.32
CA MET A 347 -17.39 -1.53 16.59
C MET A 347 -18.25 -0.47 17.32
N ALA A 348 -18.76 0.52 16.59
CA ALA A 348 -19.64 1.54 17.16
C ALA A 348 -20.96 0.95 17.66
N ALA A 349 -21.51 -0.06 16.97
CA ALA A 349 -22.73 -0.74 17.41
C ALA A 349 -22.54 -1.44 18.77
N ILE A 350 -21.39 -2.11 18.97
CA ILE A 350 -21.06 -2.71 20.27
C ILE A 350 -20.91 -1.63 21.35
N ASP A 351 -20.25 -0.50 21.06
CA ASP A 351 -20.10 0.61 22.02
C ASP A 351 -21.46 1.17 22.48
N VAL A 352 -22.41 1.33 21.58
CA VAL A 352 -23.77 1.79 21.91
C VAL A 352 -24.47 0.80 22.85
N LYS A 353 -24.35 -0.50 22.56
CA LYS A 353 -24.91 -1.57 23.41
C LYS A 353 -24.23 -1.60 24.78
N LEU A 354 -22.92 -1.41 24.85
CA LEU A 354 -22.16 -1.33 26.10
C LEU A 354 -22.62 -0.20 27.01
N ASN A 355 -22.94 0.97 26.45
CA ASN A 355 -23.48 2.07 27.24
C ASN A 355 -24.83 1.70 27.85
N THR A 356 -25.72 1.12 27.04
CA THR A 356 -27.05 0.68 27.49
C THR A 356 -26.94 -0.43 28.54
N TRP A 357 -26.06 -1.41 28.32
CA TRP A 357 -25.81 -2.49 29.27
C TRP A 357 -25.26 -1.95 30.59
N GLY A 358 -24.28 -1.04 30.56
CA GLY A 358 -23.71 -0.43 31.75
C GLY A 358 -24.72 0.30 32.63
N GLU A 359 -25.69 1.01 32.02
CA GLU A 359 -26.78 1.66 32.76
C GLU A 359 -27.68 0.67 33.50
N ASN A 360 -27.88 -0.53 32.95
CA ASN A 360 -28.78 -1.56 33.50
C ASN A 360 -28.06 -2.55 34.42
N ALA A 361 -26.74 -2.70 34.29
CA ALA A 361 -25.94 -3.67 35.03
C ALA A 361 -25.63 -3.23 36.48
N VAL A 362 -25.77 -1.94 36.83
CA VAL A 362 -25.42 -1.46 38.18
C VAL A 362 -26.31 -2.13 39.24
N PRO A 363 -25.73 -2.80 40.26
CA PRO A 363 -26.51 -3.52 41.26
C PRO A 363 -27.44 -2.59 42.02
N SER A 364 -28.71 -2.97 42.12
CA SER A 364 -29.66 -2.23 42.95
C SER A 364 -29.38 -2.53 44.44
N SER A 365 -28.91 -1.52 45.18
CA SER A 365 -28.62 -1.70 46.61
C SER A 365 -29.92 -1.84 47.42
N ASN A 366 -30.32 -3.08 47.69
CA ASN A 366 -31.38 -3.41 48.63
C ASN A 366 -30.97 -3.21 50.10
N LEU A 367 -29.76 -2.72 50.36
CA LEU A 367 -29.20 -2.53 51.69
C LEU A 367 -30.07 -1.58 52.53
N MET A 368 -30.67 -0.55 51.91
CA MET A 368 -31.62 0.33 52.58
C MET A 368 -32.95 -0.37 52.92
N PHE A 369 -33.44 -1.25 52.05
CA PHE A 369 -34.67 -2.04 52.28
C PHE A 369 -34.46 -3.13 53.35
N ILE A 370 -33.30 -3.79 53.33
CA ILE A 370 -32.91 -4.78 54.35
C ILE A 370 -32.69 -4.09 55.71
N LEU A 371 -32.00 -2.94 55.75
CA LEU A 371 -31.87 -2.15 56.98
C LEU A 371 -33.23 -1.66 57.49
N PHE A 372 -34.14 -1.29 56.59
CA PHE A 372 -35.52 -0.93 56.95
C PHE A 372 -36.25 -2.11 57.59
N LEU A 373 -36.22 -3.30 56.97
CA LEU A 373 -36.85 -4.51 57.53
C LEU A 373 -36.25 -4.94 58.87
N VAL A 374 -34.93 -4.85 59.04
CA VAL A 374 -34.25 -5.13 60.30
C VAL A 374 -34.65 -4.12 61.37
N SER A 375 -34.71 -2.82 61.04
CA SER A 375 -35.16 -1.78 61.97
C SER A 375 -36.61 -1.99 62.41
N LEU A 376 -37.49 -2.39 61.49
CA LEU A 376 -38.90 -2.67 61.75
C LEU A 376 -39.06 -3.88 62.68
N ALA A 377 -38.28 -4.94 62.46
CA ALA A 377 -38.26 -6.13 63.32
C ALA A 377 -37.79 -5.79 64.75
N VAL A 378 -36.78 -4.94 64.91
CA VAL A 378 -36.29 -4.47 66.22
C VAL A 378 -37.34 -3.65 66.95
N ILE A 379 -38.03 -2.74 66.25
CA ILE A 379 -39.12 -1.92 66.84
C ILE A 379 -40.27 -2.80 67.31
N ILE A 380 -40.71 -3.76 66.49
CA ILE A 380 -41.78 -4.71 66.86
C ILE A 380 -41.34 -5.56 68.07
N GLY A 381 -40.11 -6.05 68.08
CA GLY A 381 -39.54 -6.80 69.21
C GLY A 381 -39.52 -5.98 70.52
N LEU A 382 -39.16 -4.70 70.45
CA LEU A 382 -39.17 -3.79 71.59
C LEU A 382 -40.58 -3.52 72.12
N ILE A 383 -41.57 -3.36 71.23
CA ILE A 383 -42.98 -3.16 71.60
C ILE A 383 -43.53 -4.41 72.31
N VAL A 384 -43.27 -5.61 71.78
CA VAL A 384 -43.69 -6.87 72.40
C VAL A 384 -43.05 -7.05 73.78
N LEU A 385 -41.78 -6.71 73.93
CA LEU A 385 -41.06 -6.78 75.22
C LEU A 385 -41.62 -5.78 76.24
N LEU A 386 -42.03 -4.58 75.81
CA LEU A 386 -42.64 -3.57 76.68
C LEU A 386 -44.04 -3.96 77.15
N VAL A 387 -44.82 -4.63 76.30
CA VAL A 387 -46.17 -5.12 76.63
C VAL A 387 -46.11 -6.33 77.56
N THR A 388 -45.18 -7.27 77.32
CA THR A 388 -45.00 -8.47 78.15
C THR A 388 -44.36 -8.19 79.51
N LYS A 389 -43.67 -7.05 79.69
CA LYS A 389 -43.10 -6.63 80.98
C LYS A 389 -44.07 -5.80 81.84
N LYS A 390 -45.22 -5.39 81.28
CA LYS A 390 -46.25 -4.58 81.95
C LYS A 390 -47.52 -5.38 82.31
N GLY A 391 -47.65 -6.63 81.88
CA GLY A 391 -48.61 -7.61 82.39
C GLY A 391 -47.88 -8.62 83.27
#